data_AF-A0A259RIP7-F1
#
_entry.id   AF-A0A259RIP7-F1
#
_cell.length_a   1.000
_cell.length_b   1.000
_cell.length_c   1.000
_cell.angle_alpha   90.00
_cell.angle_beta   90.00
_cell.angle_gamma   90.00
#
_symmetry.space_group_name_H-M   'P 1'
#
loop_
_entity.id
_entity.type
_entity.pdbx_description
1 polymer ?
#
loop_
_entity_poly.entity_id
_entity_poly.type
_entity_poly.pdbx_seq_one_letter_code
_entity_poly.pdbx_strand_id
1 'polypeptide(L)' 'RKNYIRILTGDKVTVQLTPYDLTKGRISFRAR' A
#
# COMPACT_ATOMS: atom_id res chain seq x y z
N ARG A 1 -0.91 15.31 6.73
CA ARG A 1 -2.30 15.42 6.22
C ARG A 1 -2.28 15.25 4.71
N LYS A 2 -2.77 14.11 4.17
CA LYS A 2 -3.49 14.04 2.86
C LYS A 2 -3.79 12.62 2.34
N ASN A 3 -3.25 11.53 2.91
CA ASN A 3 -3.53 10.19 2.37
C ASN A 3 -4.17 9.30 3.44
N TYR A 4 -5.46 9.52 3.71
CA TYR A 4 -6.27 8.60 4.51
C TYR A 4 -6.70 7.41 3.64
N ILE A 5 -5.77 6.50 3.36
CA ILE A 5 -6.11 5.23 2.68
C ILE A 5 -6.80 4.34 3.72
N ARG A 6 -8.15 4.34 3.72
CA ARG A 6 -8.94 3.39 4.52
C ARG A 6 -8.92 2.05 3.80
N ILE A 7 -8.27 1.05 4.39
CA ILE A 7 -8.17 -0.31 3.86
C ILE A 7 -9.32 -1.14 4.46
N LEU A 8 -10.11 -1.77 3.61
CA LEU A 8 -11.07 -2.80 3.98
C LEU A 8 -10.51 -4.17 3.57
N THR A 9 -10.80 -5.20 4.36
CA THR A 9 -10.40 -6.58 4.06
C THR A 9 -11.06 -7.04 2.75
N GLY A 10 -10.24 -7.24 1.70
CA GLY A 10 -10.69 -7.61 0.35
C GLY A 10 -10.19 -6.68 -0.76
N ASP A 11 -9.60 -5.54 -0.42
CA ASP A 11 -9.12 -4.57 -1.41
C ASP A 11 -7.75 -4.93 -1.99
N LYS A 12 -7.66 -4.85 -3.34
CA LYS A 12 -6.38 -4.93 -4.04
C LYS A 12 -5.61 -3.62 -3.87
N VAL A 13 -4.47 -3.71 -3.19
CA VAL A 13 -3.59 -2.57 -2.94
C VAL A 13 -2.24 -2.77 -3.62
N THR A 14 -1.71 -1.71 -4.21
CA THR A 14 -0.38 -1.69 -4.80
C THR A 14 0.62 -1.18 -3.78
N VAL A 15 1.61 -2.01 -3.50
CA VAL A 15 2.67 -1.74 -2.51
C VAL A 15 3.96 -1.41 -3.25
N GLN A 16 4.62 -0.31 -2.88
CA GLN A 16 6.01 -0.06 -3.26
C GLN A 16 6.93 -0.71 -2.23
N LEU A 17 7.79 -1.60 -2.70
CA LEU A 17 8.82 -2.25 -1.89
C LEU A 17 10.13 -1.47 -2.04
N THR A 18 10.83 -1.30 -0.93
CA THR A 18 12.22 -0.85 -0.94
C THR A 18 13.13 -2.03 -1.33
N PRO A 19 14.19 -1.80 -2.14
CA PRO A 19 15.00 -2.88 -2.71
C PRO A 19 15.79 -3.69 -1.68
N TYR A 20 15.86 -3.22 -0.43
CA TYR A 20 16.64 -3.82 0.64
C TYR A 20 15.81 -4.68 1.60
N ASP A 21 14.49 -4.51 1.62
CA ASP A 21 13.60 -5.25 2.53
C ASP A 21 12.21 -5.40 1.92
N LEU A 22 11.89 -6.63 1.50
CA LEU A 22 10.59 -7.00 0.92
C LEU A 22 9.48 -7.13 1.98
N THR A 23 9.85 -7.12 3.26
CA THR A 23 8.93 -7.25 4.41
C THR A 23 8.28 -5.93 4.79
N LYS A 24 8.87 -4.79 4.41
CA LYS A 24 8.36 -3.45 4.69
C LYS A 24 8.05 -2.74 3.37
N GLY A 25 6.77 -2.82 2.98
CA GLY A 25 6.26 -2.14 1.81
C GLY A 25 5.40 -0.93 2.18
N ARG A 26 5.53 0.16 1.41
CA ARG A 26 4.67 1.33 1.53
C ARG A 26 3.50 1.22 0.56
N ILE A 27 2.27 1.24 1.08
CA ILE A 27 1.06 1.18 0.25
C ILE A 27 0.87 2.54 -0.42
N SER A 28 0.88 2.54 -1.76
CA SER A 28 0.84 3.74 -2.59
C SER A 28 -0.57 4.01 -3.15
N PHE A 29 -1.26 2.97 -3.61
CA PHE A 29 -2.50 3.14 -4.37
C PHE A 29 -3.46 1.95 -4.22
N ARG A 30 -4.77 2.21 -4.28
CA ARG A 30 -5.81 1.19 -4.41
C ARG A 30 -6.28 1.22 -5.86
N ALA A 31 -6.02 0.15 -6.61
CA ALA A 31 -6.58 -0.02 -7.94
C ALA A 31 -8.07 -0.31 -7.77
N ARG A 32 -8.91 0.57 -8.31
CA ARG A 32 -10.35 0.31 -8.40
C ARG A 32 -10.61 -0.69 -9.51
#